data_AF-A0A1E4RQE6-F1
#
_entry.id   AF-A0A1E4RQE6-F1
#
_cell.length_a   1.000
_cell.length_b   1.000
_cell.length_c   1.000
_cell.angle_alpha   90.00
_cell.angle_beta   90.00
_cell.angle_gamma   90.00
#
_symmetry.space_group_name_H-M   'P 1'
#
loop_
_entity.id
_entity.type
_entity.pdbx_description
1 polymer ?
#
loop_
_entity_poly.entity_id
_entity_poly.type
_entity_poly.pdbx_seq_one_letter_code
_entity_poly.pdbx_strand_id
1 'polypeptide(L)'
;SAHIKGGEDSVIAINSEGPIFIHDLNHCVLLLKCHQLRLHNIHNCLILVEVGNDRVVIENSNGLRIGSYPTSKKKGFQLARDKIEVDDFNWPTKLEKNNNYDYLSK
;
A
#
# COMPACT_ATOMS: atom_id res chain seq x y z
N SER A 1 -0.55 -10.01 -13.56
CA SER A 1 -1.40 -9.57 -12.45
C SER A 1 -1.23 -10.53 -11.29
N ALA A 2 -1.49 -10.08 -10.06
CA ALA A 2 -1.53 -10.97 -8.89
C ALA A 2 -2.82 -10.72 -8.10
N HIS A 3 -3.35 -11.78 -7.51
CA HIS A 3 -4.54 -11.75 -6.67
C HIS A 3 -4.26 -12.53 -5.39
N ILE A 4 -4.37 -11.87 -4.24
CA ILE A 4 -4.06 -12.45 -2.94
C ILE A 4 -5.30 -12.32 -2.06
N LYS A 5 -5.68 -13.43 -1.43
CA LYS A 5 -6.78 -13.51 -0.48
C LYS A 5 -6.29 -14.09 0.83
N GLY A 6 -6.59 -13.43 1.94
CA GLY A 6 -6.35 -14.01 3.26
C GLY A 6 -4.89 -13.93 3.66
N GLY A 7 -4.65 -13.57 4.92
CA GLY A 7 -3.33 -13.57 5.50
C GLY A 7 -3.29 -12.75 6.78
N GLU A 8 -2.55 -13.27 7.74
CA GLU A 8 -2.38 -12.66 9.04
C GLU A 8 -0.92 -12.80 9.49
N ASP A 9 -0.42 -11.81 10.22
CA ASP A 9 0.92 -11.82 10.84
C ASP A 9 2.06 -12.20 9.87
N SER A 10 1.98 -11.69 8.64
CA SER A 10 2.82 -12.14 7.53
C SER A 10 3.55 -11.01 6.81
N VAL A 11 4.68 -11.35 6.19
CA VAL A 11 5.42 -10.47 5.26
C VAL A 11 5.20 -10.98 3.84
N ILE A 12 4.66 -10.12 2.97
CA ILE A 12 4.32 -10.46 1.59
C ILE A 12 5.09 -9.54 0.64
N ALA A 13 5.94 -10.12 -0.21
CA ALA A 13 6.71 -9.37 -1.21
C ALA A 13 6.32 -9.84 -2.61
N ILE A 14 5.83 -8.92 -3.45
CA ILE A 14 5.33 -9.23 -4.79
C ILE A 14 5.83 -8.18 -5.77
N ASN A 15 6.39 -8.66 -6.89
CA ASN A 15 6.69 -7.85 -8.06
C ASN A 15 5.82 -8.33 -9.23
N SER A 16 4.99 -7.45 -9.78
CA SER A 16 4.13 -7.75 -10.92
C SER A 16 4.22 -6.65 -11.96
N GLU A 17 4.36 -7.01 -13.24
CA GLU A 17 4.23 -6.04 -14.36
C GLU A 17 2.77 -5.65 -14.63
N GLY A 18 1.82 -6.17 -13.86
CA GLY A 18 0.39 -5.88 -14.00
C GLY A 18 -0.23 -5.33 -12.72
N PRO A 19 -1.57 -5.34 -12.62
CA PRO A 19 -2.27 -4.95 -11.40
C PRO A 19 -2.09 -6.00 -10.30
N ILE A 20 -2.08 -5.52 -9.05
CA ILE A 20 -2.15 -6.34 -7.84
C ILE A 20 -3.47 -6.01 -7.12
N PHE A 21 -4.21 -7.06 -6.77
CA PHE A 21 -5.43 -7.00 -5.98
C PHE A 21 -5.24 -7.84 -4.72
N ILE A 22 -5.49 -7.24 -3.56
CA ILE A 22 -5.33 -7.92 -2.27
C ILE A 22 -6.59 -7.71 -1.44
N HIS A 23 -7.08 -8.79 -0.84
CA HIS A 23 -8.22 -8.77 0.07
C HIS A 23 -7.99 -9.61 1.31
N ASP A 24 -8.68 -9.20 2.38
CA ASP A 24 -8.76 -9.91 3.65
C ASP A 24 -7.40 -10.12 4.32
N LEU A 25 -6.65 -9.04 4.58
CA LEU A 25 -5.38 -9.10 5.33
C LEU A 25 -5.44 -8.34 6.65
N ASN A 26 -4.77 -8.88 7.66
CA ASN A 26 -4.62 -8.26 8.98
C ASN A 26 -3.16 -8.35 9.45
N HIS A 27 -2.62 -7.29 10.05
CA HIS A 27 -1.27 -7.29 10.65
C HIS A 27 -0.13 -7.75 9.72
N CYS A 28 -0.19 -7.38 8.43
CA CYS A 28 0.81 -7.76 7.44
C CYS A 28 1.77 -6.61 7.09
N VAL A 29 2.96 -6.98 6.58
CA VAL A 29 3.88 -6.06 5.90
C VAL A 29 3.90 -6.41 4.42
N LEU A 30 3.54 -5.46 3.57
CA LEU A 30 3.47 -5.63 2.12
C LEU A 30 4.60 -4.86 1.43
N LEU A 31 5.41 -5.54 0.62
CA LEU A 31 6.39 -4.94 -0.28
C LEU A 31 5.95 -5.19 -1.72
N LEU A 32 5.39 -4.18 -2.37
CA LEU A 32 4.67 -4.35 -3.63
C LEU A 32 5.27 -3.50 -4.75
N LYS A 33 5.49 -4.10 -5.91
CA LYS A 33 5.76 -3.39 -7.17
C LYS A 33 4.73 -3.77 -8.21
N CYS A 34 4.05 -2.78 -8.79
CA CYS A 34 2.96 -3.02 -9.74
C CYS A 34 2.62 -1.81 -10.61
N HIS A 35 1.75 -1.98 -11.61
CA HIS A 35 1.20 -0.86 -12.38
C HIS A 35 -0.05 -0.24 -11.74
N GLN A 36 -0.83 -1.03 -11.00
CA GLN A 36 -2.02 -0.59 -10.26
C GLN A 36 -2.17 -1.43 -8.99
N LEU A 37 -2.51 -0.79 -7.87
CA LEU A 37 -2.77 -1.47 -6.60
C LEU A 37 -4.20 -1.21 -6.12
N ARG A 38 -4.93 -2.28 -5.83
CA ARG A 38 -6.21 -2.20 -5.11
C ARG A 38 -6.20 -3.09 -3.88
N LEU A 39 -6.62 -2.51 -2.77
CA LEU A 39 -6.65 -3.14 -1.46
C LEU A 39 -8.08 -3.10 -0.93
N HIS A 40 -8.59 -4.24 -0.47
CA HIS A 40 -9.93 -4.34 0.09
C HIS A 40 -9.90 -5.08 1.42
N ASN A 41 -10.58 -4.58 2.45
CA ASN A 41 -10.63 -5.25 3.77
C ASN A 41 -9.22 -5.53 4.35
N ILE A 42 -8.36 -4.49 4.38
CA ILE A 42 -6.99 -4.55 4.88
C ILE A 42 -6.88 -3.78 6.19
N HIS A 43 -6.35 -4.42 7.23
CA HIS A 43 -6.30 -3.87 8.59
C HIS A 43 -4.92 -3.92 9.21
N ASN A 44 -4.51 -2.83 9.85
CA ASN A 44 -3.27 -2.77 10.66
C ASN A 44 -1.99 -3.14 9.88
N CYS A 45 -1.96 -2.87 8.58
CA CYS A 45 -0.87 -3.26 7.69
C CYS A 45 0.12 -2.12 7.41
N LEU A 46 1.38 -2.48 7.22
CA LEU A 46 2.39 -1.61 6.61
C LEU A 46 2.48 -1.93 5.11
N ILE A 47 2.38 -0.91 4.28
CA ILE A 47 2.39 -1.03 2.82
C ILE A 47 3.53 -0.19 2.27
N LEU A 48 4.52 -0.85 1.67
CA LEU A 48 5.64 -0.24 0.96
C LEU A 48 5.49 -0.54 -0.53
N VAL A 49 5.19 0.49 -1.32
CA VAL A 49 4.75 0.29 -2.71
C VAL A 49 5.48 1.16 -3.73
N GLU A 50 5.76 0.57 -4.88
CA GLU A 50 6.10 1.26 -6.13
C GLU A 50 4.96 0.95 -7.10
N VAL A 51 4.13 1.95 -7.40
CA VAL A 51 2.95 1.78 -8.26
C VAL A 51 3.05 2.71 -9.47
N GLY A 52 2.93 2.14 -10.67
CA GLY A 52 3.20 2.86 -11.92
C GLY A 52 2.27 4.04 -12.24
N ASN A 53 1.14 4.19 -11.54
CA ASN A 53 0.22 5.32 -11.68
C ASN A 53 0.17 6.24 -10.44
N ASP A 54 1.11 6.06 -9.51
CA ASP A 54 1.24 6.80 -8.24
C ASP A 54 0.01 6.73 -7.31
N ARG A 55 -0.94 5.81 -7.57
CA ARG A 55 -2.20 5.71 -6.83
C ARG A 55 -2.42 4.34 -6.23
N VAL A 56 -2.78 4.34 -4.94
CA VAL A 56 -3.29 3.16 -4.24
C VAL A 56 -4.77 3.35 -3.99
N VAL A 57 -5.58 2.39 -4.44
CA VAL A 57 -7.01 2.37 -4.12
C VAL A 57 -7.22 1.49 -2.90
N ILE A 58 -7.93 2.02 -1.90
CA ILE A 58 -8.33 1.26 -0.71
C ILE A 58 -9.85 1.29 -0.56
N GLU A 59 -10.41 0.22 0.01
CA GLU A 59 -11.82 0.12 0.39
C GLU A 59 -11.95 -0.78 1.63
N ASN A 60 -12.87 -0.47 2.53
CA ASN A 60 -13.10 -1.14 3.81
C ASN A 60 -11.81 -1.42 4.61
N SER A 61 -10.83 -0.51 4.53
CA SER A 61 -9.50 -0.72 5.11
C SER A 61 -9.20 0.37 6.14
N ASN A 62 -8.45 0.05 7.19
CA ASN A 62 -8.06 1.03 8.23
C ASN A 62 -6.76 0.63 8.94
N GLY A 63 -6.20 1.55 9.73
CA GLY A 63 -4.94 1.32 10.46
C GLY A 63 -3.75 1.12 9.53
N LEU A 64 -3.81 1.67 8.30
CA LEU A 64 -2.76 1.47 7.31
C LEU A 64 -1.62 2.46 7.51
N ARG A 65 -0.38 1.99 7.31
CA ARG A 65 0.79 2.85 7.14
C ARG A 65 1.31 2.68 5.73
N ILE A 66 1.33 3.74 4.94
CA ILE A 66 1.64 3.68 3.51
C ILE A 66 2.91 4.47 3.23
N GLY A 67 3.87 3.85 2.56
CA GLY A 67 5.13 4.47 2.16
C GLY A 67 5.62 3.94 0.82
N SER A 68 6.62 4.61 0.28
CA SER A 68 7.21 4.24 -1.00
C SER A 68 8.11 3.02 -0.86
N TYR A 69 8.22 2.22 -1.91
CA TYR A 69 9.08 1.04 -1.90
C TYR A 69 10.53 1.42 -1.55
N PRO A 70 11.21 0.64 -0.68
CA PRO A 70 12.58 0.95 -0.28
C PRO A 70 13.54 0.77 -1.47
N THR A 71 14.34 1.81 -1.74
CA THR A 71 15.44 1.75 -2.71
C THR A 71 16.76 1.56 -1.99
N SER A 72 17.62 0.70 -2.54
CA SER A 72 18.98 0.54 -2.04
C SER A 72 19.85 1.68 -2.58
N LYS A 73 20.43 2.48 -1.68
CA LYS A 73 21.52 3.42 -2.01
C LYS A 73 22.76 3.06 -1.21
N LYS A 74 23.93 3.57 -1.65
CA LYS A 74 25.25 3.33 -1.01
C LYS A 74 25.34 3.62 0.50
N LYS A 75 24.31 4.22 1.14
CA LYS A 75 24.22 4.52 2.58
C LYS A 75 22.99 3.90 3.27
N GLY A 76 22.45 2.79 2.75
CA GLY A 76 21.30 2.08 3.33
C GLY A 76 20.01 2.23 2.51
N PHE A 77 18.90 1.72 3.07
CA PHE A 77 17.58 1.82 2.45
C PHE A 77 16.97 3.20 2.68
N GLN A 78 16.45 3.81 1.61
CA GLN A 78 15.63 5.01 1.68
C GLN A 78 14.31 4.74 0.96
N LEU A 79 13.20 5.22 1.53
CA LEU A 79 11.92 5.24 0.82
C LEU A 79 12.07 6.11 -0.43
N ALA A 80 11.61 5.61 -1.59
CA ALA A 80 11.61 6.38 -2.82
C ALA A 80 10.80 7.68 -2.66
N ARG A 81 11.14 8.73 -3.40
CA ARG A 81 10.59 10.08 -3.23
C ARG A 81 9.25 10.33 -3.92
N ASP A 82 8.60 9.28 -4.41
CA ASP A 82 7.39 9.45 -5.19
C ASP A 82 6.19 9.69 -4.28
N LYS A 83 5.41 10.70 -4.64
CA LYS A 83 4.19 11.10 -3.97
C LYS A 83 3.13 10.04 -4.28
N ILE A 84 2.95 9.08 -3.38
CA ILE A 84 1.83 8.16 -3.44
C ILE A 84 0.56 8.91 -3.03
N GLU A 85 -0.46 8.86 -3.87
CA GLU A 85 -1.81 9.28 -3.52
C GLU A 85 -2.65 8.04 -3.16
N VAL A 86 -3.48 8.19 -2.13
CA VAL A 86 -4.43 7.15 -1.73
C VAL A 86 -5.84 7.64 -2.07
N ASP A 87 -6.56 6.85 -2.85
CA ASP A 87 -7.99 7.05 -3.11
C ASP A 87 -8.76 6.00 -2.28
N ASP A 88 -9.45 6.47 -1.24
CA ASP A 88 -10.23 5.62 -0.34
C ASP A 88 -11.71 5.69 -0.69
N PHE A 89 -12.29 4.56 -1.09
CA PHE A 89 -13.69 4.50 -1.49
C PHE A 89 -14.66 4.64 -0.30
N ASN A 90 -14.20 4.38 0.92
CA ASN A 90 -14.95 4.64 2.14
C ASN A 90 -14.88 6.12 2.56
N TRP A 91 -13.96 6.89 1.97
CA TRP A 91 -13.73 8.30 2.28
C TRP A 91 -13.61 9.12 0.99
N PRO A 92 -14.72 9.30 0.23
CA PRO A 92 -14.68 9.87 -1.12
C PRO A 92 -14.31 11.36 -1.16
N THR A 93 -14.28 12.05 -0.02
CA THR A 93 -13.94 13.48 0.08
C THR A 93 -12.46 13.69 0.42
N LYS A 94 -11.82 14.69 -0.20
CA LYS A 94 -10.47 15.14 0.18
C LYS A 94 -10.48 16.39 1.08
N LEU A 95 -11.67 16.86 1.48
CA LEU A 95 -11.85 18.05 2.31
C LEU A 95 -11.46 17.82 3.78
N GLU A 96 -11.53 16.57 4.23
CA GLU A 96 -11.24 16.16 5.60
C GLU A 96 -10.06 15.20 5.63
N LYS A 97 -9.34 15.16 6.76
CA LYS A 97 -8.27 14.18 6.95
C LYS A 97 -8.90 12.78 7.00
N ASN A 98 -8.47 11.93 6.07
CA ASN A 98 -8.78 10.51 6.12
C ASN A 98 -8.01 9.84 7.28
N ASN A 99 -8.72 9.14 8.16
CA ASN A 99 -8.16 8.46 9.34
C ASN A 99 -7.87 6.96 9.11
N ASN A 100 -8.14 6.43 7.93
CA ASN A 100 -7.92 5.01 7.60
C ASN A 100 -6.45 4.69 7.29
N TYR A 101 -5.64 5.71 7.00
CA TYR A 101 -4.23 5.55 6.72
C TYR A 101 -3.41 6.75 7.20
N ASP A 102 -2.14 6.51 7.49
CA ASP A 102 -1.13 7.54 7.62
C ASP A 102 0.01 7.27 6.64
N TYR A 103 0.61 8.34 6.10
CA TYR A 103 1.84 8.21 5.33
C TYR A 103 3.02 7.98 6.27
N LEU A 104 3.95 7.10 5.91
CA LEU A 104 5.23 7.00 6.60
C LEU A 104 6.01 8.30 6.42
N SER A 105 6.40 8.91 7.53
CA SER A 105 7.28 10.08 7.53
C SER A 105 8.69 9.70 7.03
N LYS A 106 9.37 10.67 6.44
CA LYS A 106 10.78 10.56 6.02
C LYS A 106 11.73 10.33 7.21
#